data_AF-A0A7C6PHU0-F1
#
_entry.id   AF-A0A7C6PHU0-F1
#
_cell.length_a   1.000
_cell.length_b   1.000
_cell.length_c   1.000
_cell.angle_alpha   90.00
_cell.angle_beta   90.00
_cell.angle_gamma   90.00
#
_symmetry.space_group_name_H-M   'P 1'
#
loop_
_entity.id
_entity.type
_entity.pdbx_description
1 polymer ?
#
loop_
_entity_poly.entity_id
_entity_poly.type
_entity_poly.pdbx_seq_one_letter_code
_entity_poly.pdbx_strand_id
1 'polypeptide(L)'
;MNFALILFVLSVVTGILYALDVFKFRKQRAADAPSPLWVVWGADFFPVILLVFVVRSFLFEPFKIPSGSMIPTLLVGDFILVNKYTYGVRLPVLNTKIIDVNEPQRGDVMVFRYPDDPSLDYIKRVVGLPGDRVAYINKQLSINGTPVATRQLPDYQHGERLYYSEQFTEQLGAVEHRILRDADAPAFIQGVEAFPYRENCTYNASGVICTVPPGHYFMMGDNRDNSKDSRAWGFVPEANIVGKAFFIWLNFDDFSRFGAFK
;
A
#
# COMPACT_ATOMS: atom_id res chain seq x y z
N MET A 1 -9.36 -8.74 -10.42
CA MET A 1 -10.82 -8.74 -10.16
C MET A 1 -11.13 -7.58 -9.21
N ASN A 2 -11.99 -6.64 -9.61
CA ASN A 2 -12.25 -5.42 -8.83
C ASN A 2 -13.26 -5.71 -7.70
N PHE A 3 -12.75 -6.00 -6.50
CA PHE A 3 -13.59 -6.35 -5.35
C PHE A 3 -14.53 -5.20 -4.93
N ALA A 4 -14.09 -3.94 -5.08
CA ALA A 4 -14.93 -2.79 -4.79
C ALA A 4 -16.15 -2.73 -5.72
N LEU A 5 -15.98 -3.06 -7.01
CA LEU A 5 -17.09 -3.15 -7.96
C LEU A 5 -18.05 -4.30 -7.60
N ILE A 6 -17.53 -5.45 -7.18
CA ILE A 6 -18.36 -6.58 -6.75
C ILE A 6 -19.21 -6.18 -5.54
N LEU A 7 -18.60 -5.61 -4.50
CA LEU A 7 -19.34 -5.14 -3.32
C LEU A 7 -20.34 -4.04 -3.66
N PHE A 8 -19.99 -3.14 -4.58
CA PHE A 8 -20.93 -2.11 -5.04
C PHE A 8 -22.16 -2.74 -5.69
N VAL A 9 -21.97 -3.65 -6.66
CA VAL A 9 -23.07 -4.34 -7.33
C VAL A 9 -23.92 -5.13 -6.33
N LEU A 10 -23.28 -5.86 -5.40
CA LEU A 10 -23.99 -6.58 -4.34
C LEU A 10 -24.79 -5.64 -3.43
N SER A 11 -24.22 -4.49 -3.05
CA SER A 11 -24.91 -3.47 -2.24
C SER A 11 -26.12 -2.91 -2.97
N VAL A 12 -26.01 -2.64 -4.28
CA VAL A 12 -27.13 -2.15 -5.10
C VAL A 12 -28.22 -3.20 -5.24
N VAL A 13 -27.86 -4.43 -5.61
CA VAL A 13 -28.84 -5.52 -5.81
C VAL A 13 -29.57 -5.84 -4.51
N THR A 14 -28.84 -6.06 -3.42
CA THR A 14 -29.44 -6.34 -2.11
C THR A 14 -30.22 -5.15 -1.56
N GLY A 15 -29.81 -3.92 -1.86
CA GLY A 15 -30.55 -2.70 -1.53
C GLY A 15 -31.89 -2.59 -2.25
N ILE A 16 -31.95 -2.96 -3.54
CA ILE A 16 -33.19 -3.03 -4.30
C ILE A 16 -34.12 -4.09 -3.69
N LEU A 17 -33.60 -5.29 -3.38
CA LEU A 17 -34.40 -6.35 -2.73
C LEU A 17 -34.91 -5.91 -1.36
N TYR A 18 -34.07 -5.26 -0.56
CA TYR A 18 -34.44 -4.72 0.74
C TYR A 18 -35.54 -3.66 0.63
N ALA A 19 -35.42 -2.72 -0.32
CA ALA A 19 -36.44 -1.71 -0.56
C ALA A 19 -37.78 -2.35 -1.01
N LEU A 20 -37.75 -3.27 -1.98
CA LEU A 20 -38.95 -3.98 -2.43
C LEU A 20 -39.62 -4.74 -1.28
N ASP A 21 -38.83 -5.37 -0.41
CA ASP A 21 -39.35 -6.08 0.74
C ASP A 21 -40.00 -5.14 1.75
N VAL A 22 -39.30 -4.09 2.18
CA VAL A 22 -39.78 -3.12 3.18
C VAL A 22 -41.04 -2.39 2.69
N PHE A 23 -41.06 -1.94 1.43
CA PHE A 23 -42.15 -1.10 0.93
C PHE A 23 -43.37 -1.91 0.45
N LYS A 24 -43.18 -3.12 -0.06
CA LYS A 24 -44.25 -3.92 -0.69
C LYS A 24 -44.48 -5.26 0.00
N PHE A 25 -43.49 -6.17 -0.01
CA PHE A 25 -43.74 -7.57 0.30
C PHE A 25 -43.84 -7.87 1.80
N ARG A 26 -43.13 -7.15 2.67
CA ARG A 26 -43.25 -7.26 4.13
C ARG A 26 -44.66 -6.98 4.63
N LYS A 27 -45.33 -5.97 4.04
CA LYS A 27 -46.71 -5.60 4.41
C LYS A 27 -47.75 -6.62 3.97
N GLN A 28 -47.42 -7.44 2.97
CA GLN A 28 -48.31 -8.47 2.41
C GLN A 28 -48.10 -9.86 3.02
N ARG A 29 -47.06 -10.03 3.85
CA ARG A 29 -46.76 -11.30 4.51
C ARG A 29 -47.62 -11.47 5.76
N ALA A 30 -48.17 -12.67 5.95
CA ALA A 30 -48.77 -13.05 7.21
C ALA A 30 -47.70 -13.05 8.31
N ALA A 31 -48.06 -12.63 9.53
CA ALA A 31 -47.11 -12.45 10.63
C ALA A 31 -46.29 -13.71 10.96
N ASP A 32 -46.88 -14.90 10.76
CA ASP A 32 -46.27 -16.20 11.07
C ASP A 32 -45.72 -16.94 9.84
N ALA A 33 -45.77 -16.32 8.65
CA ALA A 33 -45.23 -16.95 7.44
C ALA A 33 -43.70 -16.85 7.40
N PRO A 34 -42.99 -17.94 7.07
CA PRO A 34 -41.54 -17.89 6.93
C PRO A 34 -41.12 -16.90 5.82
N SER A 35 -40.03 -16.18 6.06
CA SER A 35 -39.46 -15.29 5.04
C SER A 35 -39.05 -16.08 3.80
N PRO A 36 -39.40 -15.62 2.59
CA PRO A 36 -38.91 -16.24 1.35
C PRO A 36 -37.38 -16.26 1.30
N LEU A 37 -36.82 -17.26 0.62
CA LEU A 37 -35.36 -17.42 0.50
C LEU A 37 -34.66 -16.19 -0.08
N TRP A 38 -35.30 -15.45 -1.00
CA TRP A 38 -34.73 -14.23 -1.58
C TRP A 38 -34.64 -13.07 -0.57
N VAL A 39 -35.49 -13.07 0.47
CA VAL A 39 -35.41 -12.10 1.57
C VAL A 39 -34.22 -12.47 2.46
N VAL A 40 -34.17 -13.73 2.90
CA VAL A 40 -33.14 -14.24 3.81
C VAL A 40 -31.74 -14.14 3.21
N TRP A 41 -31.57 -14.55 1.95
CA TRP A 41 -30.27 -14.57 1.27
C TRP A 41 -29.97 -13.31 0.46
N GLY A 42 -30.90 -12.36 0.38
CA GLY A 42 -30.77 -11.14 -0.41
C GLY A 42 -30.99 -9.87 0.41
N ALA A 43 -32.24 -9.58 0.75
CA ALA A 43 -32.61 -8.36 1.47
C ALA A 43 -31.97 -8.26 2.86
N ASP A 44 -31.96 -9.33 3.64
CA ASP A 44 -31.47 -9.32 5.02
C ASP A 44 -29.94 -9.14 5.10
N PHE A 45 -29.21 -9.48 4.03
CA PHE A 45 -27.77 -9.22 3.93
C PHE A 45 -27.43 -7.76 3.58
N PHE A 46 -28.39 -6.96 3.12
CA PHE A 46 -28.13 -5.59 2.69
C PHE A 46 -27.44 -4.72 3.77
N PRO A 47 -27.88 -4.66 5.03
CA PRO A 47 -27.22 -3.82 6.03
C PRO A 47 -25.76 -4.22 6.28
N VAL A 48 -25.47 -5.53 6.27
CA VAL A 48 -24.12 -6.06 6.47
C VAL A 48 -23.25 -5.76 5.25
N ILE A 49 -23.74 -6.03 4.04
CA ILE A 49 -23.02 -5.75 2.78
C ILE A 49 -22.76 -4.25 2.65
N LEU A 50 -23.74 -3.41 2.94
CA LEU A 50 -23.61 -1.95 2.92
C LEU A 50 -22.56 -1.48 3.94
N LEU A 51 -22.58 -2.00 5.16
CA LEU A 51 -21.59 -1.68 6.18
C LEU A 51 -20.18 -2.04 5.71
N VAL A 52 -19.98 -3.27 5.24
CA VAL A 52 -18.70 -3.74 4.70
C VAL A 52 -18.25 -2.89 3.52
N PHE A 53 -19.18 -2.55 2.61
CA PHE A 53 -18.90 -1.69 1.47
C PHE A 53 -18.46 -0.29 1.91
N VAL A 54 -19.15 0.36 2.84
CA VAL A 54 -18.80 1.69 3.34
C VAL A 54 -17.46 1.68 4.06
N VAL A 55 -17.26 0.74 5.01
CA VAL A 55 -16.00 0.63 5.77
C VAL A 55 -14.84 0.38 4.82
N ARG A 56 -14.99 -0.54 3.86
CA ARG A 56 -13.91 -0.87 2.92
C ARG A 56 -13.65 0.23 1.89
N SER A 57 -14.69 0.92 1.45
CA SER A 57 -14.56 1.98 0.46
C SER A 57 -13.82 3.20 1.02
N PHE A 58 -14.03 3.52 2.30
CA PHE A 58 -13.61 4.81 2.86
C PHE A 58 -12.63 4.72 4.04
N LEU A 59 -12.65 3.65 4.82
CA LEU A 59 -11.88 3.57 6.07
C LEU A 59 -10.69 2.62 5.93
N PHE A 60 -10.95 1.31 5.83
CA PHE A 60 -9.93 0.27 5.96
C PHE A 60 -10.04 -0.78 4.88
N GLU A 61 -8.93 -1.04 4.18
CA GLU A 61 -8.85 -2.09 3.18
C GLU A 61 -7.78 -3.13 3.55
N PRO A 62 -8.14 -4.43 3.60
CA PRO A 62 -7.19 -5.48 3.89
C PRO A 62 -6.39 -5.87 2.64
N PHE A 63 -5.07 -6.05 2.80
CA PHE A 63 -4.17 -6.56 1.76
C PHE A 63 -3.36 -7.76 2.30
N LYS A 64 -3.01 -8.69 1.41
CA LYS A 64 -2.03 -9.74 1.68
C LYS A 64 -0.71 -9.36 1.03
N ILE A 65 0.41 -9.48 1.74
CA ILE A 65 1.75 -9.21 1.23
C ILE A 65 2.27 -10.44 0.45
N PRO A 66 2.47 -10.32 -0.87
CA PRO A 66 2.88 -11.45 -1.70
C PRO A 66 4.40 -11.50 -1.95
N SER A 67 5.15 -10.46 -1.59
CA SER A 67 6.57 -10.31 -1.95
C SER A 67 7.42 -9.79 -0.79
N GLY A 68 8.72 -10.09 -0.82
CA GLY A 68 9.68 -9.73 0.22
C GLY A 68 10.36 -8.35 0.08
N SER A 69 9.82 -7.46 -0.75
CA SER A 69 10.44 -6.14 -1.02
C SER A 69 10.41 -5.17 0.17
N MET A 70 9.55 -5.44 1.15
CA MET A 70 9.40 -4.65 2.38
C MET A 70 9.97 -5.36 3.63
N ILE A 71 10.73 -6.45 3.45
CA ILE A 71 11.45 -7.10 4.55
C ILE A 71 12.52 -6.13 5.09
N PRO A 72 12.67 -5.97 6.42
CA PRO A 72 12.09 -6.81 7.48
C PRO A 72 10.83 -6.22 8.13
N THR A 73 10.29 -5.12 7.59
CA THR A 73 9.10 -4.47 8.11
C THR A 73 7.86 -5.32 7.86
N LEU A 74 7.66 -5.74 6.60
CA LEU A 74 6.58 -6.62 6.18
C LEU A 74 7.15 -7.90 5.58
N LEU A 75 6.65 -9.04 6.05
CA LEU A 75 7.03 -10.36 5.56
C LEU A 75 6.02 -10.87 4.54
N VAL A 76 6.46 -11.79 3.70
CA VAL A 76 5.56 -12.56 2.84
C VAL A 76 4.56 -13.29 3.72
N GLY A 77 3.27 -13.20 3.38
CA GLY A 77 2.19 -13.80 4.17
C GLY A 77 1.54 -12.86 5.19
N ASP A 78 2.11 -11.68 5.45
CA ASP A 78 1.45 -10.68 6.30
C ASP A 78 0.12 -10.22 5.67
N PHE A 79 -0.94 -10.19 6.46
CA PHE A 79 -2.19 -9.51 6.15
C PHE A 79 -2.20 -8.17 6.88
N ILE A 80 -2.28 -7.10 6.10
CA ILE A 80 -2.22 -5.72 6.60
C ILE A 80 -3.54 -5.01 6.45
N LEU A 81 -3.76 -3.99 7.28
CA LEU A 81 -4.80 -2.99 7.13
C LEU A 81 -4.20 -1.69 6.58
N VAL A 82 -4.89 -1.15 5.58
CA VAL A 82 -4.56 0.12 4.93
C VAL A 82 -5.64 1.13 5.25
N ASN A 83 -5.23 2.27 5.82
CA ASN A 83 -6.11 3.41 6.05
C ASN A 83 -6.17 4.27 4.79
N LYS A 84 -7.35 4.29 4.15
CA LYS A 84 -7.59 5.05 2.91
C LYS A 84 -7.92 6.51 3.18
N TYR A 85 -8.50 6.79 4.35
CA TYR A 85 -8.89 8.13 4.77
C TYR A 85 -7.70 9.05 4.98
N THR A 86 -6.56 8.53 5.45
CA THR A 86 -5.36 9.32 5.77
C THR A 86 -4.94 10.25 4.64
N TYR A 87 -5.03 9.80 3.38
CA TYR A 87 -4.61 10.56 2.20
C TYR A 87 -5.77 11.14 1.39
N GLY A 88 -6.92 11.34 2.04
CA GLY A 88 -8.11 11.90 1.42
C GLY A 88 -9.16 10.85 1.04
N VAL A 89 -10.42 11.30 1.02
CA VAL A 89 -11.55 10.47 0.65
C VAL A 89 -11.61 10.38 -0.87
N ARG A 90 -11.64 9.14 -1.39
CA ARG A 90 -11.76 8.85 -2.82
C ARG A 90 -13.07 8.13 -3.11
N LEU A 91 -13.69 8.41 -4.25
CA LEU A 91 -14.90 7.71 -4.67
C LEU A 91 -14.62 6.21 -4.90
N PRO A 92 -15.49 5.31 -4.43
CA PRO A 92 -15.35 3.90 -4.73
C PRO A 92 -15.41 3.67 -6.25
N VAL A 93 -14.70 2.66 -6.73
CA VAL A 93 -14.58 2.30 -8.15
C VAL A 93 -13.81 3.31 -9.00
N LEU A 94 -14.18 4.59 -8.99
CA LEU A 94 -13.55 5.66 -9.79
C LEU A 94 -12.21 6.13 -9.21
N ASN A 95 -12.05 6.07 -7.89
CA ASN A 95 -10.86 6.52 -7.13
C ASN A 95 -10.49 7.99 -7.30
N THR A 96 -11.43 8.81 -7.78
CA THR A 96 -11.27 10.26 -7.82
C THR A 96 -11.30 10.80 -6.38
N LYS A 97 -10.27 11.56 -6.00
CA LYS A 97 -10.16 12.24 -4.70
C LYS A 97 -11.22 13.35 -4.64
N ILE A 98 -12.07 13.33 -3.62
CA ILE A 98 -13.16 14.29 -3.40
C ILE A 98 -12.94 15.18 -2.19
N ILE A 99 -12.21 14.68 -1.18
CA ILE A 99 -11.89 15.42 0.03
C ILE A 99 -10.40 15.27 0.28
N ASP A 100 -9.71 16.40 0.40
CA ASP A 100 -8.33 16.41 0.87
C ASP A 100 -8.28 16.38 2.40
N VAL A 101 -7.38 15.55 2.94
CA VAL A 101 -7.28 15.31 4.38
C VAL A 101 -5.84 15.50 4.84
N ASN A 102 -4.92 14.65 4.35
CA ASN A 102 -3.48 14.84 4.53
C ASN A 102 -2.72 14.39 3.27
N GLU A 103 -1.46 14.78 3.21
CA GLU A 103 -0.49 14.30 2.22
C GLU A 103 0.38 13.18 2.82
N PRO A 104 0.90 12.25 2.00
CA PRO A 104 1.93 11.28 2.41
C PRO A 104 3.11 11.95 3.08
N GLN A 105 3.50 11.43 4.23
CA GLN A 105 4.65 11.92 4.98
C GLN A 105 5.87 11.04 4.70
N ARG A 106 7.04 11.64 4.79
CA ARG A 106 8.30 10.90 4.67
C ARG A 106 8.36 9.81 5.73
N GLY A 107 8.69 8.59 5.31
CA GLY A 107 8.72 7.41 6.14
C GLY A 107 7.42 6.62 6.16
N ASP A 108 6.31 7.12 5.62
CA ASP A 108 5.06 6.37 5.57
C ASP A 108 5.19 5.12 4.70
N VAL A 109 4.58 4.01 5.14
CA VAL A 109 4.38 2.83 4.30
C VAL A 109 3.07 3.01 3.53
N MET A 110 3.15 3.13 2.21
CA MET A 110 2.02 3.50 1.37
C MET A 110 1.71 2.41 0.34
N VAL A 111 0.42 2.10 0.20
CA VAL A 111 -0.11 1.32 -0.91
C VAL A 111 -0.54 2.26 -2.02
N PHE A 112 -0.16 1.93 -3.25
CA PHE A 112 -0.47 2.69 -4.45
C PHE A 112 -0.58 1.74 -5.65
N ARG A 113 -1.29 2.18 -6.68
CA ARG A 113 -1.33 1.49 -7.97
C ARG A 113 -0.02 1.69 -8.71
N TYR A 114 0.56 0.61 -9.18
CA TYR A 114 1.80 0.65 -9.93
C TYR A 114 1.65 1.57 -11.16
N PRO A 115 2.52 2.59 -11.34
CA PRO A 115 2.33 3.59 -12.40
C PRO A 115 2.29 3.04 -13.83
N ASP A 116 3.06 2.00 -14.12
CA ASP A 116 3.12 1.38 -15.45
C ASP A 116 1.96 0.40 -15.71
N ASP A 117 1.53 -0.34 -14.68
CA ASP A 117 0.31 -1.16 -14.73
C ASP A 117 -0.59 -0.90 -13.49
N PRO A 118 -1.55 0.04 -13.60
CA PRO A 118 -2.45 0.38 -12.49
C PRO A 118 -3.39 -0.72 -12.03
N SER A 119 -3.39 -1.90 -12.68
CA SER A 119 -4.13 -3.08 -12.21
C SER A 119 -3.44 -3.77 -11.03
N LEU A 120 -2.18 -3.44 -10.76
CA LEU A 120 -1.37 -4.00 -9.68
C LEU A 120 -1.21 -2.98 -8.54
N ASP A 121 -1.47 -3.43 -7.30
CA ASP A 121 -1.19 -2.64 -6.11
C ASP A 121 0.21 -2.96 -5.57
N TYR A 122 1.00 -1.92 -5.34
CA TYR A 122 2.34 -1.98 -4.77
C TYR A 122 2.34 -1.34 -3.39
N ILE A 123 3.25 -1.82 -2.54
CA ILE A 123 3.52 -1.25 -1.21
C ILE A 123 5.00 -0.96 -1.09
N LYS A 124 5.32 0.27 -0.72
CA LYS A 124 6.68 0.78 -0.52
C LYS A 124 6.68 1.87 0.54
N ARG A 125 7.87 2.26 1.00
CA ARG A 125 8.06 3.39 1.90
C ARG A 125 8.24 4.70 1.12
N VAL A 126 7.57 5.75 1.56
CA VAL A 126 7.71 7.11 1.03
C VAL A 126 9.07 7.66 1.46
N VAL A 127 10.00 7.78 0.52
CA VAL A 127 11.35 8.31 0.77
C VAL A 127 11.48 9.75 0.34
N GLY A 128 10.95 10.12 -0.83
CA GLY A 128 10.98 11.49 -1.35
C GLY A 128 9.58 12.08 -1.51
N LEU A 129 9.44 13.34 -1.11
CA LEU A 129 8.26 14.17 -1.24
C LEU A 129 8.43 15.13 -2.44
N PRO A 130 7.34 15.75 -2.95
CA PRO A 130 7.43 16.74 -4.03
C PRO A 130 8.52 17.79 -3.80
N GLY A 131 9.40 17.98 -4.79
CA GLY A 131 10.51 18.94 -4.74
C GLY A 131 11.81 18.42 -4.11
N ASP A 132 11.79 17.26 -3.45
CA ASP A 132 13.01 16.70 -2.88
C ASP A 132 14.03 16.29 -3.95
N ARG A 133 15.30 16.45 -3.62
CA ARG A 133 16.42 15.82 -4.33
C ARG A 133 16.85 14.57 -3.58
N VAL A 134 16.42 13.40 -4.06
CA VAL A 134 16.74 12.09 -3.49
C VAL A 134 17.95 11.50 -4.21
N ALA A 135 18.95 11.06 -3.46
CA ALA A 135 20.14 10.42 -4.00
C ALA A 135 20.42 9.11 -3.26
N TYR A 136 20.50 8.01 -4.01
CA TYR A 136 20.92 6.69 -3.53
C TYR A 136 22.22 6.32 -4.25
N ILE A 137 23.34 6.61 -3.60
CA ILE A 137 24.69 6.48 -4.15
C ILE A 137 25.52 5.58 -3.26
N ASN A 138 26.19 4.58 -3.84
CA ASN A 138 26.99 3.57 -3.11
C ASN A 138 26.20 2.96 -1.95
N LYS A 139 24.93 2.65 -2.20
CA LYS A 139 23.96 2.13 -1.23
C LYS A 139 23.68 3.02 -0.01
N GLN A 140 24.04 4.30 -0.07
CA GLN A 140 23.72 5.30 0.94
C GLN A 140 22.62 6.23 0.42
N LEU A 141 21.54 6.36 1.19
CA LEU A 141 20.48 7.32 0.91
C LEU A 141 20.86 8.70 1.44
N SER A 142 20.55 9.73 0.66
CA SER A 142 20.61 11.14 1.05
C SER A 142 19.43 11.90 0.46
N ILE A 143 18.94 12.89 1.19
CA ILE A 143 17.79 13.71 0.82
C ILE A 143 18.23 15.18 0.95
N ASN A 144 18.05 15.96 -0.12
CA ASN A 144 18.43 17.37 -0.19
C ASN A 144 19.90 17.62 0.18
N GLY A 145 20.78 16.67 -0.17
CA GLY A 145 22.22 16.71 0.12
C GLY A 145 22.61 16.23 1.51
N THR A 146 21.65 15.97 2.40
CA THR A 146 21.90 15.43 3.74
C THR A 146 21.83 13.91 3.72
N PRO A 147 22.91 13.17 4.07
CA PRO A 147 22.86 11.73 4.24
C PRO A 147 21.82 11.33 5.29
N VAL A 148 21.01 10.33 4.97
CA VAL A 148 20.06 9.76 5.91
C VAL A 148 20.82 8.95 6.94
N ALA A 149 20.62 9.24 8.22
CA ALA A 149 21.35 8.59 9.30
C ALA A 149 21.02 7.10 9.33
N THR A 150 22.07 6.27 9.40
CA THR A 150 21.94 4.82 9.51
C THR A 150 22.77 4.29 10.67
N ARG A 151 22.25 3.27 11.36
CA ARG A 151 23.00 2.51 12.37
C ARG A 151 22.91 1.03 12.08
N GLN A 152 24.07 0.37 12.00
CA GLN A 152 24.17 -1.06 11.75
C GLN A 152 23.56 -1.87 12.90
N LEU A 153 22.88 -2.94 12.54
CA LEU A 153 22.33 -3.97 13.42
C LEU A 153 23.01 -5.31 13.10
N PRO A 154 22.83 -6.35 13.94
CA PRO A 154 23.23 -7.70 13.58
C PRO A 154 22.61 -8.11 12.23
N ASP A 155 23.35 -8.87 11.44
CA ASP A 155 22.89 -9.28 10.12
C ASP A 155 21.56 -10.02 10.17
N TYR A 156 20.72 -9.76 9.19
CA TYR A 156 19.41 -10.37 9.08
C TYR A 156 19.52 -11.77 8.49
N GLN A 157 19.10 -12.76 9.27
CA GLN A 157 18.97 -14.13 8.80
C GLN A 157 17.64 -14.32 8.08
N HIS A 158 17.68 -14.76 6.82
CA HIS A 158 16.48 -15.13 6.09
C HIS A 158 16.00 -16.51 6.55
N GLY A 159 14.80 -16.62 7.10
CA GLY A 159 14.32 -17.88 7.69
C GLY A 159 14.30 -19.07 6.71
N GLU A 160 13.90 -18.83 5.46
CA GLU A 160 13.79 -19.86 4.43
C GLU A 160 15.05 -20.00 3.55
N ARG A 161 16.08 -19.17 3.75
CA ARG A 161 17.24 -19.11 2.85
C ARG A 161 18.56 -19.03 3.63
N LEU A 162 19.54 -19.83 3.22
CA LEU A 162 20.86 -19.89 3.84
C LEU A 162 21.78 -18.74 3.42
N TYR A 163 21.29 -17.50 3.47
CA TYR A 163 22.14 -16.30 3.32
C TYR A 163 21.71 -15.20 4.29
N TYR A 164 22.62 -14.27 4.52
CA TYR A 164 22.43 -13.13 5.41
C TYR A 164 22.40 -11.84 4.59
N SER A 165 21.66 -10.86 5.07
CA SER A 165 21.74 -9.49 4.53
C SER A 165 22.16 -8.55 5.64
N GLU A 166 22.98 -7.57 5.30
CA GLU A 166 23.37 -6.53 6.25
C GLU A 166 22.13 -5.74 6.67
N GLN A 167 21.94 -5.60 7.97
CA GLN A 167 20.77 -4.92 8.52
C GLN A 167 21.14 -3.55 9.10
N PHE A 168 20.32 -2.55 8.82
CA PHE A 168 20.49 -1.21 9.36
C PHE A 168 19.16 -0.67 9.87
N THR A 169 19.24 0.24 10.84
CA THR A 169 18.18 1.24 11.08
C THR A 169 18.45 2.45 10.20
N GLU A 170 17.39 3.08 9.70
CA GLU A 170 17.44 4.30 8.90
C GLU A 170 16.40 5.32 9.40
N GLN A 171 16.79 6.60 9.54
CA GLN A 171 15.96 7.67 10.09
C GLN A 171 15.37 8.57 8.98
N LEU A 172 14.09 8.38 8.65
CA LEU A 172 13.35 9.20 7.69
C LEU A 172 12.41 10.17 8.42
N GLY A 173 12.86 11.41 8.62
CA GLY A 173 12.09 12.39 9.39
C GLY A 173 11.91 11.91 10.83
N ALA A 174 10.66 11.73 11.26
CA ALA A 174 10.33 11.20 12.58
C ALA A 174 10.30 9.66 12.67
N VAL A 175 10.45 8.96 11.53
CA VAL A 175 10.31 7.50 11.45
C VAL A 175 11.68 6.83 11.40
N GLU A 176 12.00 6.06 12.44
CA GLU A 176 13.08 5.07 12.40
C GLU A 176 12.49 3.75 11.87
N HIS A 177 13.12 3.15 10.88
CA HIS A 177 12.73 1.86 10.31
C HIS A 177 13.96 1.00 10.02
N ARG A 178 13.72 -0.29 9.75
CA ARG A 178 14.78 -1.25 9.43
C ARG A 178 14.87 -1.45 7.93
N ILE A 179 16.09 -1.57 7.43
CA ILE A 179 16.38 -1.85 6.02
C ILE A 179 17.37 -3.00 5.91
N LEU A 180 17.33 -3.70 4.78
CA LEU A 180 18.34 -4.68 4.39
C LEU A 180 19.14 -4.17 3.21
N ARG A 181 20.44 -4.43 3.23
CA ARG A 181 21.35 -4.30 2.09
C ARG A 181 22.06 -5.63 1.87
N ASP A 182 22.20 -6.01 0.61
CA ASP A 182 22.99 -7.16 0.21
C ASP A 182 24.39 -6.66 -0.13
N ALA A 183 25.44 -7.12 0.57
CA ALA A 183 26.80 -6.66 0.36
C ALA A 183 27.28 -6.90 -1.08
N ASP A 184 26.89 -8.02 -1.68
CA ASP A 184 27.36 -8.49 -2.99
C ASP A 184 26.58 -7.87 -4.16
N ALA A 185 25.42 -7.25 -3.89
CA ALA A 185 24.64 -6.56 -4.92
C ALA A 185 25.39 -5.33 -5.47
N PRO A 186 25.31 -5.04 -6.78
CA PRO A 186 25.95 -3.85 -7.34
C PRO A 186 25.27 -2.55 -6.88
N ALA A 187 26.02 -1.44 -6.86
CA ALA A 187 25.48 -0.12 -6.52
C ALA A 187 24.66 0.53 -7.65
N PHE A 188 24.94 0.18 -8.92
CA PHE A 188 24.18 0.70 -10.05
C PHE A 188 22.76 0.11 -10.08
N ILE A 189 21.80 0.89 -10.56
CA ILE A 189 20.41 0.44 -10.64
C ILE A 189 20.23 -0.43 -11.88
N GLN A 190 19.78 -1.67 -11.68
CA GLN A 190 19.45 -2.60 -12.75
C GLN A 190 18.00 -2.45 -13.22
N GLY A 191 17.74 -2.74 -14.49
CA GLY A 191 16.39 -2.81 -15.04
C GLY A 191 15.62 -1.48 -14.99
N VAL A 192 16.31 -0.36 -15.23
CA VAL A 192 15.69 0.97 -15.31
C VAL A 192 14.75 1.01 -16.51
N GLU A 193 13.48 1.32 -16.24
CA GLU A 193 12.42 1.40 -17.24
C GLU A 193 12.30 2.82 -17.80
N ALA A 194 11.56 2.96 -18.89
CA ALA A 194 11.11 4.27 -19.33
C ALA A 194 9.93 4.71 -18.45
N PHE A 195 9.99 5.93 -17.91
CA PHE A 195 8.93 6.46 -17.05
C PHE A 195 8.78 7.98 -17.22
N PRO A 196 7.62 8.57 -16.88
CA PRO A 196 7.43 10.03 -16.91
C PRO A 196 8.40 10.76 -15.98
N TYR A 197 8.93 11.91 -16.41
CA TYR A 197 9.93 12.70 -15.68
C TYR A 197 11.29 12.00 -15.50
N ARG A 198 11.64 11.04 -16.37
CA ARG A 198 12.93 10.33 -16.33
C ARG A 198 14.13 11.27 -16.45
N GLU A 199 13.97 12.41 -17.11
CA GLU A 199 14.95 13.50 -17.21
C GLU A 199 15.31 14.13 -15.88
N ASN A 200 14.46 14.01 -14.85
CA ASN A 200 14.76 14.46 -13.49
C ASN A 200 15.71 13.51 -12.75
N CYS A 201 16.10 12.39 -13.37
CA CYS A 201 16.95 11.38 -12.76
C CYS A 201 18.26 11.18 -13.52
N THR A 202 19.38 11.23 -12.80
CA THR A 202 20.72 10.91 -13.32
C THR A 202 21.18 9.57 -12.76
N TYR A 203 21.59 8.68 -13.64
CA TYR A 203 22.06 7.33 -13.30
C TYR A 203 23.54 7.19 -13.66
N ASN A 204 24.28 6.50 -12.81
CA ASN A 204 25.68 6.16 -13.05
C ASN A 204 26.02 4.82 -12.37
N ALA A 205 27.30 4.42 -12.45
CA ALA A 205 27.79 3.19 -11.85
C ALA A 205 27.64 3.13 -10.30
N SER A 206 27.48 4.28 -9.66
CA SER A 206 27.33 4.40 -8.21
C SER A 206 25.87 4.46 -7.76
N GLY A 207 24.89 4.64 -8.65
CA GLY A 207 23.48 4.63 -8.31
C GLY A 207 22.65 5.68 -9.06
N VAL A 208 21.72 6.32 -8.35
CA VAL A 208 20.74 7.25 -8.93
C VAL A 208 20.54 8.51 -8.07
N ILE A 209 20.34 9.64 -8.75
CA ILE A 209 19.92 10.91 -8.15
C ILE A 209 18.68 11.38 -8.90
N CYS A 210 17.59 11.65 -8.19
CA CYS A 210 16.32 12.11 -8.76
C CYS A 210 15.81 13.37 -8.05
N THR A 211 15.25 14.30 -8.81
CA THR A 211 14.42 15.38 -8.26
C THR A 211 12.95 15.02 -8.41
N VAL A 212 12.22 14.97 -7.29
CA VAL A 212 10.82 14.53 -7.26
C VAL A 212 9.92 15.62 -7.86
N PRO A 213 9.15 15.32 -8.93
CA PRO A 213 8.23 16.29 -9.52
C PRO A 213 7.11 16.72 -8.55
N PRO A 214 6.48 17.89 -8.77
CA PRO A 214 5.27 18.28 -8.06
C PRO A 214 4.18 17.19 -8.14
N GLY A 215 3.48 16.94 -7.02
CA GLY A 215 2.40 15.95 -6.94
C GLY A 215 2.83 14.49 -7.11
N HIS A 216 4.14 14.19 -6.98
CA HIS A 216 4.70 12.85 -7.08
C HIS A 216 5.52 12.49 -5.84
N TYR A 217 5.73 11.19 -5.64
CA TYR A 217 6.48 10.64 -4.52
C TYR A 217 7.56 9.67 -5.01
N PHE A 218 8.70 9.65 -4.32
CA PHE A 218 9.77 8.68 -4.56
C PHE A 218 9.69 7.58 -3.52
N MET A 219 9.44 6.36 -3.97
CA MET A 219 9.14 5.20 -3.16
C MET A 219 10.31 4.21 -3.15
N MET A 220 10.66 3.67 -1.98
CA MET A 220 11.68 2.62 -1.87
C MET A 220 11.20 1.46 -1.00
N GLY A 221 11.68 0.25 -1.32
CA GLY A 221 11.50 -0.91 -0.47
C GLY A 221 12.52 -0.93 0.67
N ASP A 222 12.11 -1.49 1.80
CA ASP A 222 12.99 -1.68 2.95
C ASP A 222 14.06 -2.74 2.66
N ASN A 223 13.75 -3.71 1.78
CA ASN A 223 14.72 -4.67 1.27
C ASN A 223 15.42 -4.09 0.02
N ARG A 224 16.48 -3.28 0.24
CA ARG A 224 17.00 -2.32 -0.74
C ARG A 224 17.46 -2.98 -2.04
N ASP A 225 18.10 -4.13 -1.97
CA ASP A 225 18.64 -4.80 -3.16
C ASP A 225 17.68 -5.86 -3.73
N ASN A 226 16.57 -6.15 -3.04
CA ASN A 226 15.48 -7.03 -3.51
C ASN A 226 14.15 -6.28 -3.66
N SER A 227 14.22 -5.02 -4.09
CA SER A 227 13.05 -4.17 -4.31
C SER A 227 13.15 -3.46 -5.65
N LYS A 228 12.20 -3.75 -6.54
CA LYS A 228 11.95 -2.97 -7.75
C LYS A 228 11.01 -1.81 -7.40
N ASP A 229 11.59 -0.62 -7.24
CA ASP A 229 10.89 0.58 -6.74
C ASP A 229 11.23 1.84 -7.57
N SER A 230 11.01 3.05 -7.04
CA SER A 230 11.17 4.29 -7.80
C SER A 230 12.57 4.52 -8.35
N ARG A 231 13.58 3.80 -7.84
CA ARG A 231 14.91 3.78 -8.45
C ARG A 231 14.87 3.24 -9.88
N ALA A 232 13.99 2.27 -10.18
CA ALA A 232 13.90 1.61 -11.48
C ALA A 232 12.77 2.15 -12.38
N TRP A 233 11.58 2.39 -11.82
CA TRP A 233 10.38 2.78 -12.59
C TRP A 233 9.87 4.20 -12.32
N GLY A 234 10.59 5.00 -11.54
CA GLY A 234 10.30 6.42 -11.37
C GLY A 234 9.25 6.74 -10.30
N PHE A 235 8.56 7.85 -10.47
CA PHE A 235 7.77 8.46 -9.39
C PHE A 235 6.32 7.98 -9.35
N VAL A 236 5.72 7.98 -8.16
CA VAL A 236 4.30 7.67 -7.98
C VAL A 236 3.49 8.97 -7.95
N PRO A 237 2.53 9.19 -8.88
CA PRO A 237 1.65 10.35 -8.81
C PRO A 237 0.61 10.22 -7.68
N GLU A 238 0.17 11.36 -7.13
CA GLU A 238 -0.87 11.46 -6.08
C GLU A 238 -2.15 10.68 -6.42
N ALA A 239 -2.52 10.63 -7.71
CA ALA A 239 -3.71 9.93 -8.20
C ALA A 239 -3.63 8.40 -8.04
N ASN A 240 -2.42 7.84 -7.93
CA ASN A 240 -2.21 6.39 -7.80
C ASN A 240 -2.30 5.93 -6.34
N ILE A 241 -2.34 6.84 -5.37
CA ILE A 241 -2.34 6.51 -3.95
C ILE A 241 -3.63 5.80 -3.55
N VAL A 242 -3.48 4.69 -2.82
CA VAL A 242 -4.59 3.93 -2.24
C VAL A 242 -4.75 4.26 -0.76
N GLY A 243 -3.66 4.25 0.03
CA GLY A 243 -3.73 4.54 1.46
C GLY A 243 -2.45 4.23 2.23
N LYS A 244 -2.46 4.52 3.54
CA LYS A 244 -1.34 4.26 4.46
C LYS A 244 -1.49 2.90 5.13
N ALA A 245 -0.51 2.03 4.98
CA ALA A 245 -0.45 0.77 5.73
C ALA A 245 0.02 1.03 7.16
N PHE A 246 -0.67 0.47 8.17
CA PHE A 246 -0.40 0.82 9.57
C PHE A 246 -0.47 -0.35 10.56
N PHE A 247 -1.06 -1.49 10.17
CA PHE A 247 -1.31 -2.59 11.09
C PHE A 247 -1.23 -3.94 10.39
N ILE A 248 -0.56 -4.92 11.00
CA ILE A 248 -0.62 -6.34 10.60
C ILE A 248 -1.67 -7.00 11.49
N TRP A 249 -2.74 -7.51 10.89
CA TRP A 249 -3.84 -8.12 11.64
C TRP A 249 -3.80 -9.65 11.64
N LEU A 250 -3.00 -10.25 10.76
CA LEU A 250 -2.81 -11.71 10.70
C LEU A 250 -1.55 -12.07 9.92
N ASN A 251 -0.85 -13.12 10.32
CA ASN A 251 0.06 -13.89 9.50
C ASN A 251 -0.13 -15.36 9.91
N PHE A 252 -0.34 -16.26 8.95
CA PHE A 252 -0.67 -17.66 9.24
C PHE A 252 0.54 -18.49 9.70
N ASP A 253 1.75 -18.09 9.30
CA ASP A 253 2.98 -18.78 9.63
C ASP A 253 3.59 -18.25 10.93
N ASP A 254 3.32 -16.97 11.26
CA ASP A 254 3.80 -16.32 12.48
C ASP A 254 2.76 -15.36 13.09
N PHE A 255 1.92 -15.90 13.98
CA PHE A 255 0.90 -15.11 14.68
C PHE A 255 1.47 -14.01 15.59
N SER A 256 2.76 -14.04 15.95
CA SER A 256 3.38 -13.02 16.80
C SER A 256 3.48 -11.65 16.11
N ARG A 257 3.30 -11.61 14.78
CA ARG A 257 3.37 -10.39 13.96
C ARG A 257 2.15 -9.47 14.10
N PHE A 258 1.14 -9.86 14.86
CA PHE A 258 -0.03 -9.02 15.13
C PHE A 258 0.39 -7.70 15.80
N GLY A 259 0.12 -6.57 15.15
CA GLY A 259 0.41 -5.27 15.74
C GLY A 259 0.62 -4.14 14.74
N ALA A 260 0.78 -2.94 15.29
CA ALA A 260 1.18 -1.77 14.53
C ALA A 260 2.66 -1.86 14.14
N PHE A 261 3.00 -1.30 12.98
CA PHE A 261 4.38 -1.19 12.51
C PHE A 261 4.68 0.24 12.05
N LYS A 262 5.97 0.50 11.84
CA LYS A 262 6.47 1.79 11.33
C LYS A 262 7.10 1.61 9.97
#